data_AF-A0A3R9W2R4-F1
#
_entry.id   AF-A0A3R9W2R4-F1
#
_cell.length_a   1.000
_cell.length_b   1.000
_cell.length_c   1.000
_cell.angle_alpha   90.00
_cell.angle_beta   90.00
_cell.angle_gamma   90.00
#
_symmetry.space_group_name_H-M   'P 1'
#
loop_
_entity.id
_entity.type
_entity.pdbx_description
1 polymer ?
#
loop_
_entity_poly.entity_id
_entity_poly.type
_entity_poly.pdbx_seq_one_letter_code
_entity_poly.pdbx_strand_id
1 'polypeptide(L)'
;MRAMRALTAAVVAGATVLSMAGCEKDDRGGSGGVTTIDANGTGGSGAGEPVGADGTGRNGGTGGGERSGGLSTRERFMLDNLPESGSVMAAGEFLQRFTTCEQYSIDPSDPRYYPMDEKFDATWGVRFRGTCNDPGGSFIRVFWTGTGEGMRTFQNAYRAHVADRLRTTPDADIDGGFGIGKDFAVITPDPATLRHLSASNLLVLNCNPNFRATGDVRTAPALVDGCVLTDDFTD
;
A
#
# COMPACT_ATOMS: atom_id res chain seq x y z
N MET A 1 4.03 40.83 -34.09
CA MET A 1 3.35 42.04 -33.55
C MET A 1 2.65 41.65 -32.26
N ARG A 2 3.08 42.28 -31.16
CA ARG A 2 2.39 42.66 -29.90
C ARG A 2 1.06 41.94 -29.57
N ALA A 3 0.84 41.42 -28.37
CA ALA A 3 0.97 42.16 -27.13
C ALA A 3 1.22 41.27 -25.90
N MET A 4 2.24 41.64 -25.12
CA MET A 4 2.41 41.29 -23.72
C MET A 4 1.36 42.02 -22.88
N ARG A 5 0.72 41.31 -21.93
CA ARG A 5 0.04 41.93 -20.79
C ARG A 5 0.78 41.53 -19.52
N ALA A 6 1.47 42.51 -18.95
CA ALA A 6 2.00 42.48 -17.59
C ALA A 6 0.95 43.11 -16.65
N LEU A 7 0.66 42.47 -15.53
CA LEU A 7 0.07 43.10 -14.35
C LEU A 7 0.59 42.35 -13.11
N THR A 8 1.59 42.90 -12.43
CA THR A 8 1.50 43.75 -11.23
C THR A 8 1.53 42.90 -9.95
N ALA A 9 2.70 42.94 -9.30
CA ALA A 9 2.97 42.37 -8.00
C ALA A 9 2.19 43.09 -6.88
N ALA A 10 1.74 42.33 -5.88
CA ALA A 10 1.41 42.86 -4.56
C ALA A 10 2.22 42.07 -3.52
N VAL A 11 3.24 42.74 -2.98
CA VAL A 11 4.02 42.31 -1.81
C VAL A 11 3.21 42.68 -0.58
N VAL A 12 2.88 41.70 0.27
CA VAL A 12 2.46 41.95 1.64
C VAL A 12 3.51 41.34 2.56
N ALA A 13 4.29 42.21 3.17
CA ALA A 13 5.20 41.89 4.26
C ALA A 13 4.39 41.80 5.57
N GLY A 14 4.46 40.66 6.24
CA GLY A 14 3.98 40.47 7.61
C GLY A 14 5.09 39.88 8.45
N ALA A 15 5.78 40.73 9.21
CA ALA A 15 6.73 40.33 10.25
C ALA A 15 5.99 40.11 11.58
N THR A 16 6.62 39.32 12.48
CA THR A 16 6.47 39.20 13.96
C THR A 16 6.12 37.77 14.41
N VAL A 17 6.69 37.15 15.45
CA VAL A 17 7.74 37.45 16.45
C VAL A 17 8.25 36.10 16.98
N LEU A 18 9.55 35.99 17.26
CA LEU A 18 10.20 34.87 17.95
C LEU A 18 9.76 34.78 19.42
N SER A 19 9.56 33.56 19.92
CA SER A 19 9.77 33.22 21.33
C SER A 19 10.55 31.91 21.43
N MET A 20 11.80 32.00 21.87
CA MET A 20 12.63 30.89 22.33
C MET A 20 12.66 30.89 23.86
N ALA A 21 12.37 29.75 24.47
CA ALA A 21 12.70 29.37 25.85
C ALA A 21 12.50 27.85 25.93
N GLY A 22 13.36 26.99 26.46
CA GLY A 22 14.68 27.10 27.06
C GLY A 22 15.19 25.65 27.30
N CYS A 23 16.50 25.48 27.36
CA CYS A 23 17.18 24.21 27.68
C CYS A 23 17.37 24.06 29.21
N GLU A 24 17.27 22.85 29.76
CA GLU A 24 18.14 22.30 30.84
C GLU A 24 17.75 20.82 31.09
N LYS A 25 18.55 19.79 30.77
CA LYS A 25 19.71 19.18 31.47
C LYS A 25 19.47 18.74 32.91
N ASP A 26 19.43 17.42 33.18
CA ASP A 26 20.54 16.66 33.81
C ASP A 26 20.19 15.18 34.15
N ASP A 27 20.97 14.28 33.54
CA ASP A 27 21.76 13.15 34.08
C ASP A 27 21.46 12.40 35.42
N ARG A 28 21.65 11.06 35.30
CA ARG A 28 22.19 10.05 36.25
C ARG A 28 21.29 9.38 37.31
N GLY A 29 21.28 8.04 37.26
CA GLY A 29 21.67 7.22 38.43
C GLY A 29 20.94 5.89 38.68
N GLY A 30 21.70 4.78 38.66
CA GLY A 30 21.51 3.57 39.49
C GLY A 30 20.57 2.48 38.92
N SER A 31 21.00 1.29 38.47
CA SER A 31 21.81 0.20 39.09
C SER A 31 21.05 -0.65 40.12
N GLY A 32 20.98 -1.97 39.85
CA GLY A 32 20.57 -3.04 40.78
C GLY A 32 19.28 -3.74 40.36
N GLY A 33 19.17 -5.06 40.19
CA GLY A 33 20.09 -6.12 40.56
C GLY A 33 19.71 -7.47 39.93
N VAL A 34 20.76 -8.29 39.82
CA VAL A 34 20.79 -9.74 39.62
C VAL A 34 20.02 -10.47 40.73
N THR A 35 19.34 -11.57 40.40
CA THR A 35 19.55 -12.90 41.04
C THR A 35 18.76 -14.05 40.38
N THR A 36 19.52 -15.11 40.04
CA THR A 36 19.22 -16.57 40.16
C THR A 36 18.00 -17.15 39.42
N ILE A 37 18.16 -17.93 38.34
CA ILE A 37 18.49 -19.37 38.31
C ILE A 37 17.71 -20.18 39.35
N ASP A 38 16.79 -21.04 38.88
CA ASP A 38 16.63 -22.39 39.42
C ASP A 38 16.12 -23.35 38.34
N ALA A 39 16.84 -24.45 38.21
CA ALA A 39 16.56 -25.61 37.38
C ALA A 39 16.35 -26.81 38.31
N ASN A 40 15.21 -27.49 38.21
CA ASN A 40 14.95 -28.89 38.60
C ASN A 40 13.44 -29.15 38.43
N GLY A 41 12.92 -30.28 37.97
CA GLY A 41 13.43 -31.60 37.62
C GLY A 41 12.23 -32.41 37.10
N THR A 42 12.42 -33.28 36.10
CA THR A 42 12.45 -34.75 36.27
C THR A 42 11.09 -35.45 36.14
N GLY A 43 10.97 -36.29 35.10
CA GLY A 43 10.45 -37.66 35.24
C GLY A 43 9.12 -37.99 34.57
N GLY A 44 9.11 -39.04 33.74
CA GLY A 44 7.91 -39.87 33.53
C GLY A 44 7.71 -40.47 32.14
N SER A 45 8.42 -41.57 31.84
CA SER A 45 8.15 -42.48 30.72
C SER A 45 6.83 -43.23 30.89
N GLY A 46 6.15 -43.55 29.78
CA GLY A 46 5.04 -44.51 29.76
C GLY A 46 4.66 -44.90 28.33
N ALA A 47 5.05 -46.12 27.94
CA ALA A 47 4.77 -46.73 26.65
C ALA A 47 3.33 -47.25 26.52
N GLY A 48 2.82 -47.35 25.29
CA GLY A 48 1.57 -48.02 24.96
C GLY A 48 1.19 -47.94 23.48
N GLU A 49 1.77 -48.81 22.66
CA GLU A 49 1.21 -49.29 21.37
C GLU A 49 0.52 -50.66 21.62
N PRO A 50 -0.22 -51.28 20.66
CA PRO A 50 -0.80 -50.80 19.39
C PRO A 50 -2.28 -51.26 19.19
N VAL A 51 -2.99 -50.67 18.22
CA VAL A 51 -4.07 -51.40 17.52
C VAL A 51 -4.16 -50.89 16.07
N GLY A 52 -4.00 -51.81 15.12
CA GLY A 52 -3.98 -51.52 13.69
C GLY A 52 -5.36 -51.33 13.06
N ALA A 53 -5.36 -50.81 11.83
CA ALA A 53 -6.40 -51.04 10.84
C ALA A 53 -5.83 -50.70 9.45
N ASP A 54 -5.70 -51.74 8.61
CA ASP A 54 -5.56 -51.62 7.17
C ASP A 54 -6.84 -51.04 6.56
N GLY A 55 -6.69 -50.11 5.62
CA GLY A 55 -7.82 -49.52 4.92
C GLY A 55 -7.40 -48.82 3.64
N THR A 56 -7.30 -49.59 2.56
CA THR A 56 -7.23 -49.09 1.18
C THR A 56 -8.48 -48.25 0.86
N GLY A 57 -8.30 -46.99 0.45
CA GLY A 57 -9.38 -46.12 0.01
C GLY A 57 -8.95 -45.20 -1.12
N ARG A 58 -9.39 -45.52 -2.34
CA ARG A 58 -9.44 -44.60 -3.49
C ARG A 58 -10.13 -43.30 -3.07
N ASN A 59 -9.69 -42.16 -3.61
CA ASN A 59 -10.60 -41.07 -3.97
C ASN A 59 -10.01 -40.24 -5.11
N GLY A 60 -10.62 -40.38 -6.29
CA GLY A 60 -10.72 -39.27 -7.23
C GLY A 60 -11.68 -38.25 -6.64
N GLY A 61 -11.36 -36.97 -6.82
CA GLY A 61 -12.15 -35.86 -6.28
C GLY A 61 -12.12 -34.68 -7.23
N THR A 62 -12.95 -34.74 -8.27
CA THR A 62 -13.69 -33.56 -8.71
C THR A 62 -14.51 -33.06 -7.53
N GLY A 63 -14.13 -31.92 -6.96
CA GLY A 63 -14.81 -31.28 -5.84
C GLY A 63 -14.84 -29.78 -6.05
N GLY A 64 -15.87 -29.31 -6.73
CA GLY A 64 -16.34 -27.95 -6.53
C GLY A 64 -17.11 -27.87 -5.22
N GLY A 65 -16.91 -26.76 -4.49
CA GLY A 65 -17.85 -26.27 -3.49
C GLY A 65 -17.33 -26.28 -2.06
N GLU A 66 -16.91 -25.10 -1.58
CA GLU A 66 -17.32 -24.62 -0.25
C GLU A 66 -17.18 -23.09 -0.20
N ARG A 67 -18.30 -22.42 -0.50
CA ARG A 67 -18.51 -21.01 -0.18
C ARG A 67 -18.92 -20.92 1.29
N SER A 68 -17.92 -20.80 2.16
CA SER A 68 -18.04 -20.28 3.51
C SER A 68 -16.73 -19.57 3.87
N GLY A 69 -16.72 -18.24 3.74
CA GLY A 69 -15.76 -17.32 4.37
C GLY A 69 -14.25 -17.53 4.16
N GLY A 70 -13.82 -18.31 3.18
CA GLY A 70 -12.41 -18.66 2.98
C GLY A 70 -11.87 -18.18 1.63
N LEU A 71 -10.66 -17.59 1.66
CA LEU A 71 -9.88 -17.27 0.46
C LEU A 71 -9.45 -18.56 -0.25
N SER A 72 -9.58 -18.59 -1.57
CA SER A 72 -8.99 -19.64 -2.40
C SER A 72 -7.46 -19.66 -2.28
N THR A 73 -6.82 -20.77 -2.64
CA THR A 73 -5.36 -20.88 -2.62
C THR A 73 -4.69 -19.81 -3.49
N ARG A 74 -5.32 -19.46 -4.63
CA ARG A 74 -4.81 -18.44 -5.55
C ARG A 74 -4.92 -17.04 -4.95
N GLU A 75 -6.04 -16.71 -4.34
CA GLU A 75 -6.24 -15.41 -3.67
C GLU A 75 -5.28 -15.26 -2.49
N ARG A 76 -5.10 -16.29 -1.65
CA ARG A 76 -4.10 -16.28 -0.59
C ARG A 76 -2.70 -16.05 -1.13
N PHE A 77 -2.31 -16.77 -2.17
CA PHE A 77 -1.00 -16.59 -2.79
C PHE A 77 -0.79 -15.14 -3.25
N MET A 78 -1.78 -14.51 -3.89
CA MET A 78 -1.67 -13.11 -4.32
C MET A 78 -1.47 -12.16 -3.13
N LEU A 79 -2.27 -12.31 -2.07
CA LEU A 79 -2.21 -11.45 -0.89
C LEU A 79 -0.94 -11.67 -0.05
N ASP A 80 -0.49 -12.91 0.09
CA ASP A 80 0.72 -13.27 0.84
C ASP A 80 1.98 -12.71 0.18
N ASN A 81 2.00 -12.66 -1.15
CA ASN A 81 3.11 -12.15 -1.97
C ASN A 81 3.06 -10.64 -2.23
N LEU A 82 2.07 -9.92 -1.70
CA LEU A 82 2.08 -8.46 -1.75
C LEU A 82 3.36 -7.92 -1.11
N PRO A 83 4.07 -6.98 -1.76
CA PRO A 83 5.28 -6.41 -1.20
C PRO A 83 4.95 -5.57 0.03
N GLU A 84 5.84 -5.60 1.02
CA GLU A 84 5.82 -4.72 2.18
C GLU A 84 7.11 -3.94 2.21
N SER A 85 6.99 -2.62 2.41
CA SER A 85 8.12 -1.71 2.39
C SER A 85 8.68 -1.44 3.80
N GLY A 86 7.81 -1.41 4.82
CA GLY A 86 8.15 -1.06 6.20
C GLY A 86 8.40 0.45 6.41
N SER A 87 8.59 1.23 5.35
CA SER A 87 8.72 2.68 5.39
C SER A 87 8.55 3.30 4.00
N VAL A 88 8.26 4.61 3.97
CA VAL A 88 8.17 5.37 2.72
C VAL A 88 9.48 5.38 1.92
N MET A 89 10.65 5.36 2.57
CA MET A 89 11.95 5.32 1.88
C MET A 89 12.17 3.97 1.20
N ALA A 90 11.91 2.88 1.93
CA ALA A 90 12.01 1.53 1.40
C ALA A 90 11.00 1.25 0.28
N ALA A 91 9.83 1.93 0.27
CA ALA A 91 8.90 1.89 -0.86
C ALA A 91 9.50 2.51 -2.12
N GLY A 92 10.25 3.62 -1.99
CA GLY A 92 11.00 4.22 -3.10
C GLY A 92 12.09 3.27 -3.64
N GLU A 93 12.88 2.67 -2.73
CA GLU A 93 13.89 1.67 -3.10
C GLU A 93 13.27 0.43 -3.77
N PHE A 94 12.09 0.01 -3.32
CA PHE A 94 11.33 -1.06 -3.96
C PHE A 94 11.00 -0.71 -5.42
N LEU A 95 10.52 0.51 -5.67
CA LEU A 95 10.13 0.95 -7.01
C LEU A 95 11.32 1.09 -7.95
N GLN A 96 12.48 1.49 -7.45
CA GLN A 96 13.72 1.59 -8.24
C GLN A 96 14.14 0.26 -8.88
N ARG A 97 13.69 -0.89 -8.36
CA ARG A 97 13.98 -2.20 -8.95
C ARG A 97 13.17 -2.49 -10.21
N PHE A 98 12.05 -1.80 -10.39
CA PHE A 98 11.09 -2.05 -11.47
C PHE A 98 10.89 -0.84 -12.38
N THR A 99 11.26 0.35 -11.94
CA THR A 99 10.98 1.62 -12.62
C THR A 99 12.21 2.52 -12.60
N THR A 100 12.19 3.62 -13.35
CA THR A 100 13.24 4.64 -13.33
C THR A 100 13.07 5.64 -12.17
N CYS A 101 12.53 5.20 -11.04
CA CYS A 101 12.24 6.00 -9.84
C CYS A 101 13.52 6.53 -9.15
N GLU A 102 14.33 7.26 -9.90
CA GLU A 102 15.54 7.91 -9.42
C GLU A 102 15.19 9.22 -8.72
N GLN A 103 16.10 9.69 -7.86
CA GLN A 103 15.95 10.93 -7.09
C GLN A 103 14.67 10.92 -6.24
N TYR A 104 14.41 9.81 -5.55
CA TYR A 104 13.28 9.70 -4.63
C TYR A 104 13.34 10.76 -3.55
N SER A 105 12.21 11.42 -3.30
CA SER A 105 12.09 12.51 -2.34
C SER A 105 10.84 12.36 -1.50
N ILE A 106 11.00 12.66 -0.21
CA ILE A 106 9.93 12.77 0.77
C ILE A 106 9.81 14.21 1.31
N ASP A 107 10.56 15.16 0.73
CA ASP A 107 10.50 16.56 1.13
C ASP A 107 9.16 17.16 0.68
N PRO A 108 8.27 17.58 1.59
CA PRO A 108 6.97 18.14 1.21
C PRO A 108 7.06 19.40 0.34
N SER A 109 8.24 20.02 0.25
CA SER A 109 8.52 21.18 -0.61
C SER A 109 8.98 20.80 -2.02
N ASP A 110 9.11 19.51 -2.32
CA ASP A 110 9.55 19.03 -3.63
C ASP A 110 8.54 19.43 -4.72
N PRO A 111 8.97 20.16 -5.77
CA PRO A 111 8.07 20.66 -6.80
C PRO A 111 7.41 19.56 -7.65
N ARG A 112 7.86 18.30 -7.50
CA ARG A 112 7.28 17.13 -8.16
C ARG A 112 6.04 16.60 -7.46
N TYR A 113 5.73 17.07 -6.25
CA TYR A 113 4.42 16.81 -5.67
C TYR A 113 3.34 17.50 -6.47
N TYR A 114 2.32 16.72 -6.84
CA TYR A 114 1.21 17.26 -7.60
C TYR A 114 0.33 18.09 -6.66
N PRO A 115 -0.17 19.28 -7.04
CA PRO A 115 -1.01 20.10 -6.16
C PRO A 115 -2.26 19.36 -5.64
N MET A 116 -2.78 18.38 -6.40
CA MET A 116 -3.90 17.54 -5.94
C MET A 116 -3.48 16.42 -4.97
N ASP A 117 -2.19 16.19 -4.72
CA ASP A 117 -1.73 15.16 -3.78
C ASP A 117 -2.06 15.51 -2.33
N GLU A 118 -2.36 16.77 -2.04
CA GLU A 118 -2.95 17.18 -0.75
C GLU A 118 -4.31 16.55 -0.51
N LYS A 119 -5.03 16.13 -1.56
CA LYS A 119 -6.27 15.37 -1.41
C LYS A 119 -6.04 13.97 -0.81
N PHE A 120 -4.85 13.40 -1.02
CA PHE A 120 -4.46 12.09 -0.51
C PHE A 120 -3.65 12.27 0.78
N ASP A 121 -4.34 12.69 1.83
CA ASP A 121 -3.77 13.06 3.13
C ASP A 121 -4.09 12.02 4.23
N ALA A 122 -3.99 12.45 5.48
CA ALA A 122 -4.32 11.63 6.64
C ALA A 122 -5.76 11.07 6.61
N THR A 123 -6.72 11.75 5.94
CA THR A 123 -8.10 11.25 5.80
C THR A 123 -8.19 10.01 4.89
N TRP A 124 -7.19 9.82 4.02
CA TRP A 124 -6.99 8.61 3.23
C TRP A 124 -6.08 7.59 3.94
N GLY A 125 -5.73 7.82 5.22
CA GLY A 125 -4.81 6.96 5.96
C GLY A 125 -3.34 7.09 5.51
N VAL A 126 -3.02 8.09 4.68
CA VAL A 126 -1.64 8.36 4.26
C VAL A 126 -0.88 9.02 5.40
N ARG A 127 0.27 8.44 5.76
CA ARG A 127 1.15 8.93 6.83
C ARG A 127 2.37 9.64 6.28
N PHE A 128 2.90 9.14 5.16
CA PHE A 128 4.00 9.76 4.44
C PHE A 128 3.76 9.70 2.94
N ARG A 129 4.28 10.70 2.24
CA ARG A 129 4.25 10.77 0.77
C ARG A 129 5.68 10.71 0.25
N GLY A 130 5.82 10.15 -0.93
CA GLY A 130 7.05 10.09 -1.68
C GLY A 130 6.78 10.41 -3.15
N THR A 131 7.78 10.95 -3.83
CA THR A 131 7.74 11.19 -5.27
C THR A 131 9.09 10.91 -5.90
N CYS A 132 9.08 10.44 -7.14
CA CYS A 132 10.28 10.27 -7.96
C CYS A 132 9.96 10.49 -9.43
N ASN A 133 11.01 10.60 -10.24
CA ASN A 133 10.87 10.82 -11.66
C ASN A 133 10.30 9.58 -12.35
N ASP A 134 9.47 9.81 -13.36
CA ASP A 134 8.93 8.81 -14.25
C ASP A 134 9.47 9.03 -15.68
N PRO A 135 9.60 7.99 -16.52
CA PRO A 135 9.83 8.18 -17.95
C PRO A 135 8.72 9.08 -18.54
N GLY A 136 9.06 9.95 -19.49
CA GLY A 136 8.09 10.84 -20.12
C GLY A 136 7.83 12.16 -19.38
N GLY A 137 8.54 12.45 -18.30
CA GLY A 137 8.46 13.75 -17.60
C GLY A 137 7.29 13.88 -16.63
N SER A 138 6.69 12.75 -16.25
CA SER A 138 5.73 12.65 -15.15
C SER A 138 6.42 12.23 -13.85
N PHE A 139 5.64 12.06 -12.79
CA PHE A 139 6.14 11.66 -11.47
C PHE A 139 5.38 10.45 -10.95
N ILE A 140 6.12 9.46 -10.46
CA ILE A 140 5.56 8.34 -9.70
C ILE A 140 5.30 8.86 -8.30
N ARG A 141 4.09 8.62 -7.81
CA ARG A 141 3.67 9.05 -6.47
C ARG A 141 3.50 7.84 -5.57
N VAL A 142 4.02 7.96 -4.35
CA VAL A 142 4.02 6.90 -3.34
C VAL A 142 3.30 7.40 -2.10
N PHE A 143 2.36 6.60 -1.59
CA PHE A 143 1.58 6.88 -0.41
C PHE A 143 1.83 5.77 0.60
N TRP A 144 2.59 6.04 1.64
CA TRP A 144 2.80 5.07 2.71
C TRP A 144 1.70 5.22 3.77
N THR A 145 0.97 4.13 4.02
CA THR A 145 -0.21 4.10 4.89
C THR A 145 0.05 3.33 6.18
N GLY A 146 1.12 2.53 6.21
CA GLY A 146 1.28 1.44 7.18
C GLY A 146 0.34 0.27 6.84
N THR A 147 0.48 -0.83 7.59
CA THR A 147 -0.33 -2.05 7.39
C THR A 147 -1.72 -1.95 8.03
N GLY A 148 -2.61 -2.88 7.65
CA GLY A 148 -3.88 -3.09 8.33
C GLY A 148 -4.85 -1.91 8.19
N GLU A 149 -5.09 -1.19 9.28
CA GLU A 149 -6.07 -0.09 9.33
C GLU A 149 -5.73 1.04 8.35
N GLY A 150 -4.46 1.42 8.23
CA GLY A 150 -4.04 2.49 7.31
C GLY A 150 -4.40 2.18 5.86
N MET A 151 -4.03 0.97 5.39
CA MET A 151 -4.37 0.51 4.05
C MET A 151 -5.88 0.33 3.86
N ARG A 152 -6.61 -0.13 4.89
CA ARG A 152 -8.08 -0.22 4.84
C ARG A 152 -8.73 1.16 4.68
N THR A 153 -8.23 2.18 5.39
CA THR A 153 -8.69 3.56 5.26
C THR A 153 -8.42 4.11 3.86
N PHE A 154 -7.23 3.84 3.31
CA PHE A 154 -6.88 4.21 1.95
C PHE A 154 -7.83 3.62 0.90
N GLN A 155 -8.08 2.31 0.98
CA GLN A 155 -8.98 1.64 0.03
C GLN A 155 -10.43 2.11 0.15
N ASN A 156 -10.91 2.40 1.38
CA ASN A 156 -12.23 2.99 1.59
C ASN A 156 -12.35 4.39 0.98
N ALA A 157 -11.33 5.23 1.15
CA ALA A 157 -11.31 6.57 0.59
C ALA A 157 -11.26 6.54 -0.94
N TYR A 158 -10.48 5.62 -1.52
CA TYR A 158 -10.47 5.40 -2.96
C TYR A 158 -11.82 4.91 -3.49
N ARG A 159 -12.48 3.96 -2.82
CA ARG A 159 -13.85 3.53 -3.18
C ARG A 159 -14.82 4.71 -3.20
N ALA A 160 -14.82 5.54 -2.16
CA ALA A 160 -15.68 6.72 -2.08
C ALA A 160 -15.39 7.71 -3.21
N HIS A 161 -14.11 7.88 -3.57
CA HIS A 161 -13.71 8.71 -4.68
C HIS A 161 -14.22 8.19 -6.03
N VAL A 162 -14.11 6.88 -6.28
CA VAL A 162 -14.64 6.23 -7.49
C VAL A 162 -16.16 6.34 -7.55
N ALA A 163 -16.87 6.11 -6.44
CA ALA A 163 -18.32 6.24 -6.39
C ALA A 163 -18.80 7.67 -6.72
N ASP A 164 -18.13 8.70 -6.20
CA ASP A 164 -18.46 10.10 -6.53
C ASP A 164 -18.15 10.44 -8.00
N ARG A 165 -17.06 9.89 -8.54
CA ARG A 165 -16.71 10.02 -9.96
C ARG A 165 -17.78 9.39 -10.86
N LEU A 166 -18.23 8.17 -10.57
CA LEU A 166 -19.30 7.51 -11.34
C LEU A 166 -20.65 8.24 -11.22
N ARG A 167 -20.93 8.86 -10.07
CA ARG A 167 -22.14 9.69 -9.90
C ARG A 167 -22.12 10.93 -10.78
N THR A 168 -20.95 11.53 -10.98
CA THR A 168 -20.79 12.77 -11.77
C THR A 168 -20.53 12.49 -13.25
N THR A 169 -19.89 11.37 -13.57
CA THR A 169 -19.57 10.92 -14.93
C THR A 169 -19.82 9.40 -15.01
N PRO A 170 -21.06 8.97 -15.31
CA PRO A 170 -21.44 7.55 -15.30
C PRO A 170 -20.67 6.67 -16.29
N ASP A 171 -20.25 7.26 -17.42
CA ASP A 171 -19.46 6.58 -18.45
C ASP A 171 -17.95 6.83 -18.28
N ALA A 172 -17.50 7.24 -17.09
CA ALA A 172 -16.07 7.35 -16.82
C ALA A 172 -15.45 5.95 -16.87
N ASP A 173 -14.48 5.79 -17.76
CA ASP A 173 -13.58 4.64 -17.72
C ASP A 173 -12.69 4.79 -16.49
N ILE A 174 -13.06 4.08 -15.43
CA ILE A 174 -12.32 4.06 -14.17
C ILE A 174 -11.78 2.65 -14.04
N ASP A 175 -10.67 2.40 -14.71
CA ASP A 175 -9.84 1.25 -14.43
C ASP A 175 -8.88 1.60 -13.28
N GLY A 176 -8.57 0.62 -12.45
CA GLY A 176 -7.97 0.83 -11.14
C GLY A 176 -6.73 1.73 -11.16
N GLY A 177 -6.62 2.64 -10.19
CA GLY A 177 -5.62 3.73 -10.26
C GLY A 177 -4.37 3.52 -9.40
N PHE A 178 -4.38 2.56 -8.48
CA PHE A 178 -3.30 2.40 -7.50
C PHE A 178 -2.74 0.98 -7.48
N GLY A 179 -1.44 0.83 -7.68
CA GLY A 179 -0.70 -0.38 -7.31
C GLY A 179 -0.55 -0.46 -5.78
N ILE A 180 -1.02 -1.55 -5.19
CA ILE A 180 -1.10 -1.76 -3.74
C ILE A 180 -0.07 -2.79 -3.31
N GLY A 181 0.71 -2.42 -2.28
CA GLY A 181 1.45 -3.33 -1.42
C GLY A 181 0.74 -3.51 -0.08
N LYS A 182 1.37 -4.16 0.90
CA LYS A 182 0.80 -4.37 2.24
C LYS A 182 0.68 -3.07 3.03
N ASP A 183 1.59 -2.12 2.83
CA ASP A 183 1.71 -0.90 3.63
C ASP A 183 1.90 0.41 2.84
N PHE A 184 1.83 0.33 1.51
CA PHE A 184 1.97 1.47 0.61
C PHE A 184 1.12 1.32 -0.65
N ALA A 185 0.78 2.45 -1.26
CA ALA A 185 0.09 2.55 -2.54
C ALA A 185 0.91 3.42 -3.50
N VAL A 186 0.83 3.11 -4.79
CA VAL A 186 1.61 3.77 -5.84
C VAL A 186 0.70 4.11 -7.00
N ILE A 187 0.87 5.29 -7.57
CA ILE A 187 0.20 5.70 -8.80
C ILE A 187 1.23 6.29 -9.75
N THR A 188 1.11 5.90 -11.01
CA THR A 188 1.91 6.39 -12.12
C THR A 188 0.95 6.86 -13.22
N PRO A 189 1.10 8.08 -13.75
CA PRO A 189 0.32 8.53 -14.89
C PRO A 189 0.84 7.96 -16.23
N ASP A 190 2.06 7.42 -16.28
CA ASP A 190 2.61 6.82 -17.50
C ASP A 190 2.25 5.32 -17.61
N PRO A 191 1.61 4.90 -18.72
CA PRO A 191 1.29 3.49 -18.96
C PRO A 191 2.51 2.58 -19.12
N ALA A 192 3.68 3.09 -19.56
CA ALA A 192 4.87 2.26 -19.68
C ALA A 192 5.43 1.90 -18.31
N THR A 193 5.45 2.84 -17.37
CA THR A 193 5.79 2.56 -15.97
C THR A 193 4.79 1.61 -15.32
N LEU A 194 3.50 1.77 -15.58
CA LEU A 194 2.47 0.86 -15.07
C LEU A 194 2.75 -0.59 -15.51
N ARG A 195 3.11 -0.78 -16.78
CA ARG A 195 3.52 -2.10 -17.30
C ARG A 195 4.75 -2.67 -16.61
N HIS A 196 5.75 -1.85 -16.29
CA HIS A 196 6.92 -2.35 -15.56
C HIS A 196 6.59 -2.75 -14.12
N LEU A 197 5.65 -2.04 -13.47
CA LEU A 197 5.17 -2.41 -12.14
C LEU A 197 4.42 -3.74 -12.11
N SER A 198 3.94 -4.27 -13.24
CA SER A 198 3.34 -5.61 -13.29
C SER A 198 4.30 -6.72 -12.84
N ALA A 199 5.63 -6.51 -12.94
CA ALA A 199 6.64 -7.45 -12.49
C ALA A 199 6.92 -7.39 -10.96
N SER A 200 6.27 -6.47 -10.23
CA SER A 200 6.61 -6.13 -8.85
C SER A 200 5.77 -6.83 -7.78
N ASN A 201 4.86 -7.73 -8.15
CA ASN A 201 3.85 -8.33 -7.26
C ASN A 201 2.90 -7.31 -6.58
N LEU A 202 2.98 -6.02 -6.92
CA LEU A 202 1.90 -5.08 -6.62
C LEU A 202 0.61 -5.58 -7.29
N LEU A 203 -0.52 -5.24 -6.69
CA LEU A 203 -1.83 -5.48 -7.29
C LEU A 203 -2.58 -4.16 -7.44
N VAL A 204 -3.22 -3.96 -8.59
CA VAL A 204 -4.05 -2.79 -8.84
C VAL A 204 -5.33 -2.86 -8.02
N LEU A 205 -5.64 -1.78 -7.30
CA LEU A 205 -6.91 -1.59 -6.61
C LEU A 205 -7.98 -1.11 -7.58
N ASN A 206 -8.95 -1.97 -7.84
CA ASN A 206 -10.12 -1.63 -8.64
C ASN A 206 -11.38 -1.60 -7.77
N CYS A 207 -12.07 -0.46 -7.76
CA CYS A 207 -13.34 -0.24 -7.04
C CYS A 207 -14.50 0.08 -7.99
N ASN A 208 -14.33 -0.14 -9.29
CA ASN A 208 -15.37 0.04 -10.28
C ASN A 208 -16.35 -1.15 -10.20
N PRO A 209 -17.65 -0.94 -9.92
CA PRO A 209 -18.63 -2.03 -9.80
C PRO A 209 -18.84 -2.79 -11.12
N ASN A 210 -18.48 -2.18 -12.25
CA ASN A 210 -18.57 -2.78 -13.57
C ASN A 210 -17.32 -3.56 -13.97
N PHE A 211 -16.24 -3.48 -13.19
CA PHE A 211 -15.01 -4.22 -13.49
C PHE A 211 -15.28 -5.72 -13.53
N ARG A 212 -14.82 -6.37 -14.60
CA ARG A 212 -14.86 -7.82 -14.78
C ARG A 212 -13.49 -8.24 -15.29
N ALA A 213 -12.79 -9.05 -14.51
CA ALA A 213 -11.56 -9.68 -14.98
C ALA A 213 -11.85 -10.49 -16.25
N THR A 214 -11.02 -10.32 -17.27
CA THR A 214 -11.12 -11.05 -18.54
C THR A 214 -9.85 -11.87 -18.79
N GLY A 215 -9.96 -12.93 -19.58
CA GLY A 215 -8.83 -13.80 -19.89
C GLY A 215 -8.21 -14.44 -18.64
N ASP A 216 -6.89 -14.26 -18.48
CA ASP A 216 -6.09 -14.85 -17.39
C ASP A 216 -5.92 -13.92 -16.17
N VAL A 217 -6.55 -12.74 -16.20
CA VAL A 217 -6.51 -11.75 -15.11
C VAL A 217 -6.98 -12.40 -13.81
N ARG A 218 -6.17 -12.21 -12.76
CA ARG A 218 -6.43 -12.70 -11.42
C ARG A 218 -7.01 -11.61 -10.56
N THR A 219 -7.83 -12.02 -9.61
CA THR A 219 -8.39 -11.12 -8.59
C THR A 219 -8.26 -11.73 -7.22
N ALA A 220 -8.09 -10.86 -6.22
CA ALA A 220 -8.22 -11.17 -4.81
C ALA A 220 -9.12 -10.12 -4.15
N PRO A 221 -9.79 -10.44 -3.03
CA PRO A 221 -10.55 -9.44 -2.31
C PRO A 221 -9.63 -8.35 -1.77
N ALA A 222 -10.09 -7.10 -1.88
CA ALA A 222 -9.47 -5.99 -1.20
C ALA A 222 -9.77 -6.05 0.32
N LEU A 223 -9.17 -5.14 1.10
CA LEU A 223 -9.49 -5.01 2.53
C LEU A 223 -10.90 -4.44 2.74
N VAL A 224 -11.51 -3.86 1.72
CA VAL A 224 -12.82 -3.21 1.80
C VAL A 224 -13.79 -3.81 0.79
N ASP A 225 -15.04 -3.96 1.21
CA ASP A 225 -16.09 -4.48 0.32
C ASP A 225 -16.34 -3.52 -0.85
N GLY A 226 -16.67 -4.11 -2.00
CA GLY A 226 -16.90 -3.39 -3.25
C GLY A 226 -15.62 -3.03 -4.02
N CYS A 227 -14.44 -3.45 -3.54
CA CYS A 227 -13.19 -3.34 -4.26
C CYS A 227 -12.51 -4.71 -4.40
N VAL A 228 -11.70 -4.85 -5.44
CA VAL A 228 -10.86 -6.01 -5.69
C VAL A 228 -9.42 -5.56 -5.92
N LEU A 229 -8.48 -6.43 -5.59
CA LEU A 229 -7.10 -6.34 -6.03
C LEU A 229 -6.93 -7.21 -7.26
N THR A 230 -6.26 -6.71 -8.29
CA THR A 230 -6.06 -7.43 -9.55
C THR A 230 -4.62 -7.29 -10.04
N ASP A 231 -4.13 -8.28 -10.79
CA ASP A 231 -2.87 -8.14 -11.52
C ASP A 231 -3.06 -7.56 -12.93
N ASP A 232 -4.23 -6.96 -13.17
CA ASP A 232 -4.51 -6.17 -14.36
C ASP A 232 -3.91 -4.78 -14.25
N PHE A 233 -2.81 -4.56 -14.97
CA PHE A 233 -2.11 -3.27 -15.08
C PHE A 233 -2.42 -2.56 -16.40
N THR A 234 -3.56 -2.86 -17.03
CA THR A 234 -4.05 -2.08 -18.18
C THR A 234 -4.81 -0.84 -17.70
N ASP A 235 -4.57 0.28 -18.40
CA ASP A 235 -5.33 1.53 -18.36
C ASP A 235 -6.04 1.70 -19.71
#